data_AF-A0A0D9VT62-F1
#
_entry.id   AF-A0A0D9VT62-F1
#
_cell.length_a   1.000
_cell.length_b   1.000
_cell.length_c   1.000
_cell.angle_alpha   90.00
_cell.angle_beta   90.00
_cell.angle_gamma   90.00
#
_symmetry.space_group_name_H-M   'P 1'
#
loop_
_entity.id
_entity.type
_entity.pdbx_description
1 polymer ?
#
loop_
_entity_poly.entity_id
_entity_poly.type
_entity_poly.pdbx_seq_one_letter_code
_entity_poly.pdbx_strand_id
1 'polypeptide(L)'
;MMDKHGGKPASDRRAGRRLYGTQKYSASATVPLVVVVILVLGVLFLILGPTGSSLALPRIRIVFNNEPVQIAEAAANSPPPPPAQAGANTSDEDSGLPPPRQLTDPPYSLGRTILGYDARRAAWLAAHPEFPAMAAPSGRPRVLVVTGSAPSRCPDPDGDHLLLRAFKNKVDYCRVHGLDVFYNTAFLDAEMSGFWAKLPLLRSLMVAHPEVELIWWVDSDAVFTDMLFELPWERYAGHNLVLHGWAAKVFDEKSWIGVNTGSFLIRNCQWSLDLLDLWAPMGSRGPVRDRYGEIFAEELSGRPPFEADDQSALIYLLVTQRERWGDKVFLESSYDLNGFWEGIVDRYEELRRAGRGDGDGGRWPFVTHFVGCKPCRRYADSYPAERCRHGMERAFNFADDQILKLYGFAHESLNTTAVRRVRNETGEPLDAGDEELGRLLHPTFRAARPA
;
A
#
# COMPACT_ATOMS: atom_id res chain seq x y z
N MET A 1 32.55 -66.88 49.15
CA MET A 1 32.55 -67.99 50.13
C MET A 1 31.60 -67.56 51.23
N MET A 2 30.58 -68.37 51.57
CA MET A 2 29.35 -67.99 52.32
C MET A 2 28.47 -66.92 51.61
N ASP A 3 27.13 -66.96 51.56
CA ASP A 3 26.03 -67.35 52.50
C ASP A 3 25.73 -66.28 53.58
N LYS A 4 24.49 -65.97 54.01
CA LYS A 4 23.07 -66.36 53.73
C LYS A 4 22.15 -65.25 54.30
N HIS A 5 20.83 -65.10 54.13
CA HIS A 5 19.69 -65.80 53.48
C HIS A 5 18.62 -64.70 53.12
N GLY A 6 17.37 -64.90 52.67
CA GLY A 6 16.54 -66.06 52.29
C GLY A 6 15.03 -65.67 52.19
N GLY A 7 14.26 -66.20 51.23
CA GLY A 7 12.81 -65.93 51.08
C GLY A 7 12.22 -66.44 49.75
N LYS A 8 11.09 -67.18 49.79
CA LYS A 8 10.40 -67.91 48.68
C LYS A 8 9.04 -68.45 49.22
N PRO A 9 8.13 -69.15 48.47
CA PRO A 9 8.17 -69.64 47.08
C PRO A 9 6.86 -69.48 46.23
N ALA A 10 6.88 -70.05 45.00
CA ALA A 10 5.74 -70.68 44.26
C ALA A 10 4.59 -69.78 43.73
N SER A 11 3.82 -70.13 42.68
CA SER A 11 3.82 -71.25 41.69
C SER A 11 3.41 -70.69 40.29
N ASP A 12 3.25 -71.40 39.16
CA ASP A 12 3.39 -72.83 38.80
C ASP A 12 3.81 -73.00 37.30
N ARG A 13 3.88 -74.24 36.79
CA ARG A 13 4.29 -74.62 35.42
C ARG A 13 3.15 -75.25 34.59
N ARG A 14 3.06 -74.88 33.30
CA ARG A 14 2.90 -75.75 32.10
C ARG A 14 2.90 -74.84 30.86
N ALA A 15 3.62 -75.05 29.75
CA ALA A 15 3.97 -76.26 28.99
C ALA A 15 2.83 -76.77 28.07
N GLY A 16 2.88 -76.35 26.80
CA GLY A 16 2.02 -76.80 25.70
C GLY A 16 2.60 -76.39 24.35
N ARG A 17 2.61 -77.28 23.36
CA ARG A 17 3.14 -77.08 21.98
C ARG A 17 2.11 -77.63 20.99
N ARG A 18 2.21 -77.24 19.71
CA ARG A 18 1.50 -77.81 18.52
C ARG A 18 -0.01 -77.45 18.42
N LEU A 19 -0.65 -77.33 17.25
CA LEU A 19 -0.23 -77.36 15.82
C LEU A 19 -1.13 -76.39 15.00
N TYR A 20 -0.62 -75.90 13.86
CA TYR A 20 -1.30 -75.50 12.60
C TYR A 20 -2.73 -74.93 12.62
N GLY A 21 -2.85 -73.69 12.15
CA GLY A 21 -4.08 -73.13 11.57
C GLY A 21 -3.76 -72.19 10.41
N THR A 22 -3.90 -72.64 9.16
CA THR A 22 -3.62 -71.82 7.96
C THR A 22 -4.79 -70.89 7.64
N GLN A 23 -4.74 -69.66 8.16
CA GLN A 23 -5.78 -68.66 7.88
C GLN A 23 -5.52 -67.97 6.54
N LYS A 24 -6.27 -68.39 5.50
CA LYS A 24 -6.28 -67.74 4.18
C LYS A 24 -6.90 -66.36 4.31
N TYR A 25 -6.13 -65.29 4.10
CA TYR A 25 -6.70 -63.97 3.83
C TYR A 25 -7.24 -63.93 2.40
N SER A 26 -8.57 -64.06 2.27
CA SER A 26 -9.26 -63.90 1.00
C SER A 26 -9.36 -62.42 0.63
N ALA A 27 -8.79 -62.03 -0.51
CA ALA A 27 -8.87 -60.68 -1.03
C ALA A 27 -10.25 -60.42 -1.66
N SER A 28 -11.28 -60.23 -0.83
CA SER A 28 -12.63 -59.85 -1.27
C SER A 28 -12.71 -58.37 -1.63
N ALA A 29 -12.10 -57.99 -2.75
CA ALA A 29 -12.15 -56.62 -3.28
C ALA A 29 -13.51 -56.31 -3.92
N THR A 30 -14.54 -56.08 -3.09
CA THR A 30 -15.84 -55.54 -3.52
C THR A 30 -15.72 -54.07 -3.89
N VAL A 31 -15.11 -53.81 -5.04
CA VAL A 31 -15.24 -52.52 -5.74
C VAL A 31 -16.73 -52.30 -6.02
N PRO A 32 -17.33 -51.15 -5.65
CA PRO A 32 -18.74 -50.90 -5.92
C PRO A 32 -19.03 -50.97 -7.42
N LEU A 33 -20.15 -51.61 -7.80
CA LEU A 33 -20.57 -51.73 -9.21
C LEU A 33 -20.57 -50.37 -9.93
N VAL A 34 -20.95 -49.32 -9.20
CA VAL A 34 -20.95 -47.91 -9.63
C VAL A 34 -19.57 -47.45 -10.14
N VAL A 35 -18.48 -47.82 -9.46
CA VAL A 35 -17.12 -47.41 -9.85
C VAL A 35 -16.69 -48.10 -11.15
N VAL A 36 -17.04 -49.39 -11.31
CA VAL A 36 -16.78 -50.13 -12.56
C VAL A 36 -17.59 -49.54 -13.72
N VAL A 37 -18.87 -49.21 -13.48
CA VAL A 37 -19.74 -48.55 -14.48
C VAL A 37 -19.20 -47.17 -14.88
N ILE A 38 -18.76 -46.34 -13.92
CA ILE A 38 -18.16 -45.02 -14.22
C ILE A 38 -16.88 -45.16 -15.06
N LEU A 39 -16.00 -46.09 -14.71
CA LEU A 39 -14.76 -46.33 -15.47
C LEU A 39 -15.05 -46.85 -16.88
N VAL A 40 -16.00 -47.78 -17.04
CA VAL A 40 -16.42 -48.29 -18.36
C VAL A 40 -17.06 -47.19 -19.21
N LEU A 41 -17.94 -46.36 -18.63
CA LEU A 41 -18.55 -45.23 -19.35
C LEU A 41 -17.52 -44.16 -19.76
N GLY A 42 -16.55 -43.85 -18.89
CA GLY A 42 -15.46 -42.92 -19.21
C GLY A 42 -14.56 -43.43 -20.34
N VAL A 43 -14.25 -44.73 -20.35
CA VAL A 43 -13.49 -45.37 -21.43
C VAL A 43 -14.31 -45.44 -22.74
N LEU A 44 -15.61 -45.74 -22.69
CA LEU A 44 -16.46 -45.66 -23.89
C LEU A 44 -16.54 -44.24 -24.45
N PHE A 45 -16.63 -43.21 -23.59
CA PHE A 45 -16.65 -41.81 -24.04
C PHE A 45 -15.34 -41.40 -24.74
N LEU A 46 -14.19 -41.93 -24.27
CA LEU A 46 -12.89 -41.70 -24.91
C LEU A 46 -12.69 -42.46 -26.24
N ILE A 47 -13.39 -43.58 -26.45
CA ILE A 47 -13.24 -44.43 -27.65
C ILE A 47 -14.30 -44.13 -28.72
N LEU A 48 -15.50 -43.71 -28.31
CA LEU A 48 -16.67 -43.49 -29.18
C LEU A 48 -17.15 -42.03 -29.21
N GLY A 49 -16.47 -41.12 -28.49
CA GLY A 49 -16.73 -39.69 -28.57
C GLY A 49 -16.38 -39.11 -29.94
N PRO A 50 -17.08 -38.07 -30.42
CA PRO A 50 -16.87 -37.51 -31.75
C PRO A 50 -15.48 -36.86 -31.88
N THR A 51 -14.62 -37.46 -32.70
CA THR A 51 -13.26 -36.98 -32.96
C THR A 51 -13.24 -35.77 -33.89
N GLY A 52 -13.52 -34.57 -33.36
CA GLY A 52 -13.43 -33.35 -34.17
C GLY A 52 -13.85 -32.07 -33.46
N SER A 53 -12.91 -31.40 -32.79
CA SER A 53 -12.96 -29.95 -32.49
C SER A 53 -11.57 -29.46 -32.10
N SER A 54 -11.22 -28.24 -32.52
CA SER A 54 -9.96 -27.59 -32.15
C SER A 54 -10.01 -27.03 -30.74
N LEU A 55 -8.86 -26.98 -30.06
CA LEU A 55 -8.72 -26.31 -28.75
C LEU A 55 -8.70 -24.78 -28.93
N ALA A 56 -9.88 -24.21 -29.20
CA ALA A 56 -10.11 -22.79 -29.05
C ALA A 56 -10.39 -22.47 -27.58
N LEU A 57 -9.61 -21.57 -26.98
CA LEU A 57 -9.88 -21.07 -25.63
C LEU A 57 -11.23 -20.33 -25.60
N PRO A 58 -12.08 -20.56 -24.57
CA PRO A 58 -13.41 -19.96 -24.52
C PRO A 58 -13.32 -18.44 -24.28
N ARG A 59 -13.71 -17.65 -25.28
CA ARG A 59 -13.99 -16.21 -25.10
C ARG A 59 -15.21 -16.05 -24.20
N ILE A 60 -15.00 -15.69 -22.94
CA ILE A 60 -16.09 -15.28 -22.04
C ILE A 60 -16.64 -13.95 -22.55
N ARG A 61 -17.92 -13.94 -22.97
CA ARG A 61 -18.61 -12.75 -23.44
C ARG A 61 -19.56 -12.26 -22.34
N ILE A 62 -19.05 -11.43 -21.43
CA ILE A 62 -19.87 -10.86 -20.36
C ILE A 62 -20.79 -9.80 -20.97
N VAL A 63 -22.09 -9.89 -20.65
CA VAL A 63 -23.09 -8.86 -20.94
C VAL A 63 -23.52 -8.29 -19.59
N PHE A 64 -23.25 -7.01 -19.36
CA PHE A 64 -23.70 -6.29 -18.17
C PHE A 64 -25.08 -5.70 -18.43
N ASN A 65 -25.96 -5.72 -17.43
CA ASN A 65 -27.28 -5.10 -17.50
C ASN A 65 -27.16 -3.60 -17.20
N ASN A 66 -27.50 -2.75 -18.16
CA ASN A 66 -27.47 -1.31 -18.00
C ASN A 66 -28.75 -0.78 -17.32
N GLU A 67 -28.80 -0.82 -15.98
CA GLU A 67 -29.72 0.02 -15.20
C GLU A 67 -28.94 1.11 -14.45
N PRO A 68 -29.22 2.40 -14.68
CA PRO A 68 -28.46 3.50 -14.08
C PRO A 68 -28.90 3.79 -12.64
N VAL A 69 -28.04 3.45 -11.68
CA VAL A 69 -28.22 3.84 -10.27
C VAL A 69 -27.94 5.35 -10.12
N GLN A 70 -28.94 6.10 -9.67
CA GLN A 70 -28.80 7.53 -9.36
C GLN A 70 -28.07 7.69 -8.01
N ILE A 71 -26.87 8.28 -8.03
CA ILE A 71 -26.12 8.69 -6.85
C ILE A 71 -26.02 10.23 -6.87
N ALA A 72 -26.30 10.88 -5.75
CA ALA A 72 -26.31 12.33 -5.66
C ALA A 72 -24.91 12.94 -5.87
N GLU A 73 -24.83 14.00 -6.67
CA GLU A 73 -23.56 14.68 -6.97
C GLU A 73 -23.00 15.40 -5.74
N ALA A 74 -21.81 14.98 -5.31
CA ALA A 74 -20.96 15.75 -4.39
C ALA A 74 -19.59 15.95 -5.04
N ALA A 75 -19.21 17.22 -5.24
CA ALA A 75 -17.87 17.65 -5.68
C ALA A 75 -17.34 17.12 -7.03
N ALA A 76 -18.18 16.98 -8.06
CA ALA A 76 -17.76 16.60 -9.43
C ALA A 76 -16.98 17.69 -10.21
N ASN A 77 -16.83 18.91 -9.66
CA ASN A 77 -16.40 20.12 -10.39
C ASN A 77 -14.87 20.33 -10.50
N SER A 78 -14.04 19.30 -10.28
CA SER A 78 -12.61 19.36 -10.60
C SER A 78 -12.35 18.58 -11.90
N PRO A 79 -11.76 19.19 -12.95
CA PRO A 79 -11.37 18.43 -14.12
C PRO A 79 -10.29 17.39 -13.74
N PRO A 80 -10.26 16.21 -14.39
CA PRO A 80 -9.15 15.28 -14.20
C PRO A 80 -7.83 15.94 -14.65
N PRO A 81 -6.70 15.66 -13.97
CA PRO A 81 -5.43 16.28 -14.32
C PRO A 81 -5.05 15.95 -15.77
N PRO A 82 -4.62 16.94 -16.57
CA PRO A 82 -4.28 16.70 -17.97
C PRO A 82 -3.05 15.78 -18.07
N PRO A 83 -2.97 14.90 -19.09
CA PRO A 83 -1.86 13.97 -19.22
C PRO A 83 -0.52 14.71 -19.34
N ALA A 84 0.48 14.24 -18.59
CA ALA A 84 1.86 14.59 -18.83
C ALA A 84 2.21 14.21 -20.27
N GLN A 85 2.71 15.16 -21.06
CA GLN A 85 2.99 14.90 -22.47
C GLN A 85 4.21 13.98 -22.61
N ALA A 86 3.98 12.78 -23.17
CA ALA A 86 5.01 11.80 -23.47
C ALA A 86 5.90 12.25 -24.66
N GLY A 87 6.74 13.26 -24.42
CA GLY A 87 7.87 13.54 -25.28
C GLY A 87 8.84 12.36 -25.23
N ALA A 88 9.13 11.75 -26.38
CA ALA A 88 10.01 10.58 -26.50
C ALA A 88 11.50 10.95 -26.31
N ASN A 89 11.84 11.40 -25.11
CA ASN A 89 13.21 11.68 -24.68
C ASN A 89 13.78 10.48 -23.93
N THR A 90 14.94 10.00 -24.36
CA THR A 90 15.75 9.06 -23.57
C THR A 90 16.16 9.74 -22.26
N SER A 91 15.59 9.28 -21.14
CA SER A 91 15.84 9.89 -19.83
C SER A 91 17.21 9.51 -19.28
N ASP A 92 17.86 10.44 -18.58
CA ASP A 92 19.10 10.16 -17.83
C ASP A 92 18.90 9.08 -16.74
N GLU A 93 17.66 8.80 -16.34
CA GLU A 93 17.32 7.73 -15.39
C GLU A 93 17.63 6.33 -15.94
N ASP A 94 17.49 6.13 -17.26
CA ASP A 94 17.79 4.87 -17.93
C ASP A 94 19.27 4.77 -18.36
N SER A 95 20.07 5.83 -18.16
CA SER A 95 21.48 5.85 -18.55
C SER A 95 22.31 4.86 -17.73
N GLY A 96 22.99 3.93 -18.43
CA GLY A 96 23.79 2.88 -17.81
C GLY A 96 22.99 1.72 -17.20
N LEU A 97 21.66 1.71 -17.32
CA LEU A 97 20.84 0.55 -16.94
C LEU A 97 20.98 -0.60 -17.98
N PRO A 98 20.60 -1.85 -17.63
CA PRO A 98 20.53 -2.97 -18.57
C PRO A 98 19.58 -2.71 -19.77
N PRO A 99 19.61 -3.53 -20.84
CA PRO A 99 18.57 -3.47 -21.87
C PRO A 99 17.16 -3.65 -21.29
N PRO A 100 16.13 -2.96 -21.79
CA PRO A 100 14.74 -3.12 -21.34
C PRO A 100 14.18 -4.53 -21.61
N ARG A 101 13.22 -4.98 -20.79
CA ARG A 101 12.64 -6.33 -20.89
C ARG A 101 11.77 -6.46 -22.15
N GLN A 102 11.94 -7.56 -22.88
CA GLN A 102 11.18 -7.89 -24.08
C GLN A 102 9.94 -8.72 -23.76
N LEU A 103 8.91 -8.63 -24.61
CA LEU A 103 7.67 -9.43 -24.48
C LEU A 103 7.88 -10.95 -24.62
N THR A 104 9.06 -11.38 -25.09
CA THR A 104 9.47 -12.78 -25.20
C THR A 104 10.25 -13.29 -23.99
N ASP A 105 10.64 -12.41 -23.07
CA ASP A 105 11.38 -12.80 -21.87
C ASP A 105 10.45 -13.44 -20.83
N PRO A 106 10.96 -14.24 -19.88
CA PRO A 106 10.16 -14.67 -18.73
C PRO A 106 9.55 -13.47 -17.98
N PRO A 107 8.39 -13.61 -17.31
CA PRO A 107 7.84 -12.55 -16.46
C PRO A 107 8.83 -12.11 -15.37
N TYR A 108 8.84 -10.82 -15.07
CA TYR A 108 9.61 -10.26 -13.97
C TYR A 108 9.14 -10.80 -12.61
N SER A 109 10.02 -10.78 -11.61
CA SER A 109 9.74 -11.20 -10.24
C SER A 109 10.55 -10.35 -9.27
N LEU A 110 9.90 -9.83 -8.22
CA LEU A 110 10.53 -9.07 -7.13
C LEU A 110 11.49 -9.90 -6.24
N GLY A 111 11.80 -11.14 -6.64
CA GLY A 111 12.58 -12.12 -5.89
C GLY A 111 11.80 -13.40 -5.59
N ARG A 112 12.49 -14.40 -5.05
CA ARG A 112 11.92 -15.74 -4.76
C ARG A 112 10.62 -15.64 -3.95
N THR A 113 9.55 -16.27 -4.43
CA THR A 113 8.23 -16.33 -3.78
C THR A 113 8.35 -16.78 -2.33
N ILE A 114 7.69 -16.04 -1.44
CA ILE A 114 7.76 -16.24 0.01
C ILE A 114 6.44 -16.88 0.45
N LEU A 115 6.44 -18.17 0.82
CA LEU A 115 5.22 -18.90 1.21
C LEU A 115 5.16 -19.15 2.72
N GLY A 116 4.01 -18.92 3.36
CA GLY A 116 3.83 -19.06 4.80
C GLY A 116 4.50 -17.94 5.61
N TYR A 117 4.50 -16.72 5.09
CA TYR A 117 5.11 -15.54 5.71
C TYR A 117 4.49 -15.22 7.07
N ASP A 118 3.15 -15.20 7.18
CA ASP A 118 2.45 -14.81 8.41
C ASP A 118 2.84 -15.70 9.61
N ALA A 119 3.01 -17.01 9.39
CA ALA A 119 3.45 -17.94 10.41
C ALA A 119 4.89 -17.67 10.88
N ARG A 120 5.79 -17.24 9.96
CA ARG A 120 7.15 -16.83 10.31
C ARG A 120 7.17 -15.48 11.02
N ARG A 121 6.38 -14.51 10.58
CA ARG A 121 6.25 -13.19 11.22
C ARG A 121 5.69 -13.32 12.64
N ALA A 122 4.65 -14.14 12.83
CA ALA A 122 4.09 -14.43 14.15
C ALA A 122 5.11 -15.14 15.08
N ALA A 123 5.87 -16.12 14.56
CA ALA A 123 6.93 -16.78 15.31
C ALA A 123 8.08 -15.82 15.67
N TRP A 124 8.44 -14.89 14.79
CA TRP A 124 9.44 -13.86 15.07
C TRP A 124 8.95 -12.89 16.16
N LEU A 125 7.71 -12.40 16.07
CA LEU A 125 7.11 -11.49 17.06
C LEU A 125 6.99 -12.14 18.45
N ALA A 126 6.69 -13.44 18.50
CA ALA A 126 6.66 -14.21 19.75
C ALA A 126 8.06 -14.41 20.38
N ALA A 127 9.13 -14.34 19.58
CA ALA A 127 10.51 -14.45 20.04
C ALA A 127 11.16 -13.10 20.41
N HIS A 128 10.61 -11.98 19.93
CA HIS A 128 11.15 -10.62 20.11
C HIS A 128 10.09 -9.67 20.70
N PRO A 129 9.62 -9.90 21.95
CA PRO A 129 8.56 -9.10 22.58
C PRO A 129 8.93 -7.63 22.81
N GLU A 130 10.21 -7.27 22.71
CA GLU A 130 10.73 -5.90 22.71
C GLU A 130 10.43 -5.12 21.42
N PHE A 131 10.07 -5.80 20.33
CA PHE A 131 9.66 -5.21 19.05
C PHE A 131 8.18 -5.53 18.72
N PRO A 132 7.21 -5.07 19.54
CA PRO A 132 5.80 -5.37 19.31
C PRO A 132 5.25 -4.67 18.06
N ALA A 133 4.40 -5.38 17.32
CA ALA A 133 3.68 -4.89 16.15
C ALA A 133 2.53 -3.92 16.48
N MET A 134 2.08 -3.89 17.75
CA MET A 134 1.12 -2.91 18.27
C MET A 134 1.80 -2.09 19.36
N ALA A 135 1.78 -0.76 19.23
CA ALA A 135 2.41 0.17 20.17
C ALA A 135 1.55 0.39 21.42
N ALA A 136 2.16 0.19 22.59
CA ALA A 136 1.58 0.61 23.88
C ALA A 136 1.75 2.14 24.07
N PRO A 137 0.88 2.81 24.86
CA PRO A 137 -0.26 2.26 25.59
C PRO A 137 -1.55 2.12 24.76
N SER A 138 -1.67 2.81 23.61
CA SER A 138 -2.94 2.92 22.87
C SER A 138 -3.35 1.68 22.07
N GLY A 139 -2.46 0.71 21.85
CA GLY A 139 -2.77 -0.51 21.10
C GLY A 139 -2.87 -0.31 19.59
N ARG A 140 -2.39 0.84 19.07
CA ARG A 140 -2.33 1.16 17.63
C ARG A 140 -1.24 0.36 16.90
N PRO A 141 -1.34 0.12 15.58
CA PRO A 141 -0.29 -0.55 14.83
C PRO A 141 1.04 0.21 14.86
N ARG A 142 2.17 -0.50 14.77
CA ARG A 142 3.46 0.10 14.41
C ARG A 142 3.45 0.41 12.92
N VAL A 143 3.69 1.67 12.58
CA VAL A 143 3.62 2.18 11.20
C VAL A 143 4.97 2.71 10.76
N LEU A 144 5.45 2.23 9.61
CA LEU A 144 6.59 2.78 8.91
C LEU A 144 6.10 3.63 7.74
N VAL A 145 6.28 4.95 7.81
CA VAL A 145 6.00 5.87 6.71
C VAL A 145 7.17 5.83 5.74
N VAL A 146 6.90 5.46 4.49
CA VAL A 146 7.91 5.27 3.44
C VAL A 146 7.69 6.28 2.34
N THR A 147 8.76 6.97 1.99
CA THR A 147 8.80 7.94 0.88
C THR A 147 10.16 7.86 0.20
N GLY A 148 10.38 8.63 -0.86
CA GLY A 148 11.69 8.71 -1.49
C GLY A 148 11.73 9.63 -2.71
N SER A 149 12.91 9.68 -3.30
CA SER A 149 13.21 10.39 -4.55
C SER A 149 14.32 9.67 -5.31
N ALA A 150 14.66 10.15 -6.51
CA ALA A 150 15.76 9.59 -7.28
C ALA A 150 17.13 9.91 -6.64
N PRO A 151 18.15 9.02 -6.77
CA PRO A 151 19.52 9.26 -6.29
C PRO A 151 20.19 10.47 -6.94
N SER A 152 19.88 10.72 -8.21
CA SER A 152 20.48 11.80 -9.00
C SER A 152 19.78 13.14 -8.70
N ARG A 153 20.56 14.22 -8.70
CA ARG A 153 20.08 15.60 -8.48
C ARG A 153 18.88 15.94 -9.39
N CYS A 154 17.97 16.78 -8.89
CA CYS A 154 16.89 17.32 -9.70
C CYS A 154 17.41 18.27 -10.80
N PRO A 155 17.01 18.08 -12.08
CA PRO A 155 17.28 19.03 -13.16
C PRO A 155 16.75 20.44 -12.90
N ASP A 156 15.61 20.56 -12.23
CA ASP A 156 15.13 21.84 -11.72
C ASP A 156 15.96 22.29 -10.48
N PRO A 157 16.55 23.51 -10.47
CA PRO A 157 17.36 23.99 -9.36
C PRO A 157 16.65 24.03 -7.99
N ASP A 158 15.34 24.28 -7.97
CA ASP A 158 14.53 24.36 -6.75
C ASP A 158 13.92 22.99 -6.37
N GLY A 159 13.95 22.01 -7.27
CA GLY A 159 13.38 20.68 -7.04
C GLY A 159 13.96 19.95 -5.83
N ASP A 160 15.28 19.99 -5.65
CA ASP A 160 15.95 19.43 -4.46
C ASP A 160 15.47 20.13 -3.17
N HIS A 161 15.15 21.44 -3.23
CA HIS A 161 14.63 22.21 -2.10
C HIS A 161 13.17 21.87 -1.78
N LEU A 162 12.33 21.69 -2.80
CA LEU A 162 10.94 21.22 -2.63
C LEU A 162 10.91 19.82 -2.00
N LEU A 163 11.78 18.90 -2.44
CA LEU A 163 11.94 17.58 -1.82
C LEU A 163 12.37 17.67 -0.34
N LEU A 164 13.32 18.54 -0.01
CA LEU A 164 13.75 18.77 1.38
C LEU A 164 12.61 19.30 2.26
N ARG A 165 11.82 20.27 1.76
CA ARG A 165 10.65 20.79 2.48
C ARG A 165 9.56 19.72 2.66
N ALA A 166 9.32 18.90 1.65
CA ALA A 166 8.39 17.77 1.74
C ALA A 166 8.87 16.68 2.72
N PHE A 167 10.18 16.42 2.80
CA PHE A 167 10.71 15.50 3.80
C PHE A 167 10.60 16.07 5.22
N LYS A 168 10.94 17.36 5.44
CA LYS A 168 10.70 18.04 6.73
C LYS A 168 9.23 17.88 7.17
N ASN A 169 8.28 18.16 6.27
CA ASN A 169 6.86 18.00 6.54
C ASN A 169 6.49 16.58 7.02
N LYS A 170 6.98 15.56 6.33
CA LYS A 170 6.80 14.15 6.72
C LYS A 170 7.47 13.83 8.07
N VAL A 171 8.67 14.33 8.33
CA VAL A 171 9.39 14.17 9.61
C VAL A 171 8.68 14.87 10.76
N ASP A 172 8.12 16.07 10.55
CA ASP A 172 7.34 16.79 11.55
C ASP A 172 6.06 16.02 11.92
N TYR A 173 5.31 15.54 10.93
CA TYR A 173 4.14 14.70 11.15
C TYR A 173 4.49 13.38 11.84
N CYS A 174 5.49 12.64 11.36
CA CYS A 174 5.90 11.35 11.97
C CYS A 174 6.46 11.56 13.38
N ARG A 175 7.13 12.68 13.66
CA ARG A 175 7.53 13.05 15.03
C ARG A 175 6.31 13.26 15.90
N VAL A 176 5.38 14.14 15.53
CA VAL A 176 4.13 14.37 16.27
C VAL A 176 3.44 13.04 16.53
N HIS A 177 3.12 12.30 15.47
CA HIS A 177 2.34 11.07 15.53
C HIS A 177 3.10 9.85 16.05
N GLY A 178 4.40 9.97 16.37
CA GLY A 178 5.20 8.86 16.91
C GLY A 178 5.25 7.66 15.96
N LEU A 179 5.47 7.93 14.68
CA LEU A 179 5.60 6.95 13.60
C LEU A 179 7.06 6.87 13.16
N ASP A 180 7.49 5.71 12.68
CA ASP A 180 8.81 5.55 12.07
C ASP A 180 8.79 6.09 10.63
N VAL A 181 9.92 6.62 10.12
CA VAL A 181 10.01 7.15 8.75
C VAL A 181 11.25 6.66 8.02
N PHE A 182 11.05 6.19 6.78
CA PHE A 182 12.11 5.76 5.86
C PHE A 182 12.09 6.62 4.59
N TYR A 183 13.25 7.17 4.23
CA TYR A 183 13.43 7.93 2.99
C TYR A 183 14.37 7.16 2.06
N ASN A 184 13.87 6.71 0.92
CA ASN A 184 14.67 6.02 -0.08
C ASN A 184 15.29 7.01 -1.09
N THR A 185 16.57 6.83 -1.38
CA THR A 185 17.29 7.51 -2.47
C THR A 185 18.00 6.50 -3.40
N ALA A 186 17.56 5.24 -3.45
CA ALA A 186 18.22 4.18 -4.21
C ALA A 186 17.24 3.45 -5.14
N PHE A 187 17.65 3.23 -6.40
CA PHE A 187 16.99 2.26 -7.26
C PHE A 187 17.44 0.85 -6.85
N LEU A 188 16.54 0.08 -6.23
CA LEU A 188 16.84 -1.28 -5.77
C LEU A 188 16.80 -2.33 -6.88
N ASP A 189 16.11 -2.01 -7.99
CA ASP A 189 15.99 -2.87 -9.17
C ASP A 189 16.00 -1.99 -10.44
N ALA A 190 16.78 -2.41 -11.44
CA ALA A 190 17.00 -1.65 -12.67
C ALA A 190 15.91 -1.87 -13.76
N GLU A 191 14.88 -2.69 -13.50
CA GLU A 191 13.68 -2.76 -14.33
C GLU A 191 12.56 -1.83 -13.83
N MET A 192 12.64 -1.43 -12.56
CA MET A 192 11.61 -0.69 -11.82
C MET A 192 11.97 0.79 -11.66
N SER A 193 12.13 1.49 -12.79
CA SER A 193 12.34 2.94 -12.84
C SER A 193 11.05 3.74 -12.56
N GLY A 194 11.20 5.03 -12.22
CA GLY A 194 10.07 5.93 -11.97
C GLY A 194 9.20 5.51 -10.78
N PHE A 195 7.88 5.69 -10.90
CA PHE A 195 6.92 5.43 -9.81
C PHE A 195 6.90 3.95 -9.38
N TRP A 196 7.28 3.02 -10.27
CA TRP A 196 7.38 1.59 -9.99
C TRP A 196 8.45 1.21 -8.96
N ALA A 197 9.44 2.08 -8.71
CA ALA A 197 10.51 1.86 -7.73
C ALA A 197 9.99 1.59 -6.30
N LYS A 198 8.73 1.98 -6.01
CA LYS A 198 8.08 1.72 -4.72
C LYS A 198 7.85 0.21 -4.47
N LEU A 199 7.60 -0.62 -5.49
CA LEU A 199 7.27 -2.04 -5.31
C LEU A 199 8.43 -2.90 -4.75
N PRO A 200 9.66 -2.88 -5.32
CA PRO A 200 10.81 -3.59 -4.74
C PRO A 200 11.14 -3.11 -3.31
N LEU A 201 11.00 -1.81 -3.04
CA LEU A 201 11.24 -1.24 -1.72
C LEU A 201 10.22 -1.73 -0.69
N LEU A 202 8.93 -1.68 -0.99
CA LEU A 202 7.86 -2.17 -0.10
C LEU A 202 8.06 -3.64 0.28
N ARG A 203 8.35 -4.51 -0.71
CA ARG A 203 8.63 -5.93 -0.46
C ARG A 203 9.88 -6.13 0.41
N SER A 204 10.92 -5.33 0.18
CA SER A 204 12.17 -5.40 0.95
C SER A 204 11.96 -4.98 2.40
N LEU A 205 11.22 -3.88 2.63
CA LEU A 205 10.89 -3.38 3.96
C LEU A 205 9.96 -4.32 4.74
N MET A 206 8.96 -4.95 4.08
CA MET A 206 8.12 -5.99 4.73
C MET A 206 8.96 -7.12 5.32
N VAL A 207 9.90 -7.65 4.55
CA VAL A 207 10.76 -8.78 4.96
C VAL A 207 11.83 -8.35 5.97
N ALA A 208 12.35 -7.12 5.87
CA ALA A 208 13.34 -6.59 6.80
C ALA A 208 12.76 -6.17 8.17
N HIS A 209 11.49 -5.74 8.20
CA HIS A 209 10.84 -5.17 9.39
C HIS A 209 9.59 -5.97 9.82
N PRO A 210 9.73 -7.23 10.29
CA PRO A 210 8.60 -8.01 10.80
C PRO A 210 7.86 -7.36 11.99
N GLU A 211 8.49 -6.44 12.71
CA GLU A 211 7.87 -5.61 13.75
C GLU A 211 6.91 -4.55 13.23
N VAL A 212 7.02 -4.13 11.97
CA VAL A 212 6.09 -3.17 11.35
C VAL A 212 4.81 -3.88 10.97
N GLU A 213 3.66 -3.33 11.37
CA GLU A 213 2.34 -3.88 11.05
C GLU A 213 1.75 -3.27 9.78
N LEU A 214 1.88 -1.95 9.60
CA LEU A 214 1.49 -1.24 8.40
C LEU A 214 2.69 -0.48 7.83
N ILE A 215 2.95 -0.67 6.54
CA ILE A 215 3.82 0.25 5.79
C ILE A 215 2.90 1.26 5.10
N TRP A 216 3.18 2.54 5.24
CA TRP A 216 2.41 3.61 4.63
C TRP A 216 3.27 4.31 3.59
N TRP A 217 3.02 4.03 2.31
CA TRP A 217 3.68 4.73 1.22
C TRP A 217 3.08 6.13 1.07
N VAL A 218 3.95 7.14 0.96
CA VAL A 218 3.58 8.55 0.71
C VAL A 218 4.54 9.14 -0.32
N ASP A 219 4.02 9.54 -1.49
CA ASP A 219 4.78 10.13 -2.60
C ASP A 219 5.52 11.41 -2.18
N SER A 220 6.58 11.75 -2.91
CA SER A 220 7.45 12.90 -2.59
C SER A 220 6.67 14.22 -2.53
N ASP A 221 5.70 14.35 -3.43
CA ASP A 221 4.82 15.47 -3.74
C ASP A 221 3.48 15.42 -2.98
N ALA A 222 3.30 14.44 -2.08
CA ALA A 222 2.23 14.42 -1.09
C ALA A 222 2.66 15.11 0.22
N VAL A 223 1.85 16.05 0.71
CA VAL A 223 2.17 16.93 1.86
C VAL A 223 1.10 16.75 2.94
N PHE A 224 1.51 16.49 4.18
CA PHE A 224 0.59 16.50 5.33
C PHE A 224 0.18 17.94 5.63
N THR A 225 -1.10 18.25 5.46
CA THR A 225 -1.68 19.58 5.69
C THR A 225 -2.59 19.64 6.92
N ASP A 226 -2.92 18.48 7.51
CA ASP A 226 -3.41 18.38 8.88
C ASP A 226 -2.35 17.69 9.75
N MET A 227 -1.75 18.43 10.70
CA MET A 227 -0.75 17.89 11.63
C MET A 227 -1.36 17.21 12.87
N LEU A 228 -2.67 17.35 13.11
CA LEU A 228 -3.39 16.88 14.30
C LEU A 228 -4.18 15.59 14.03
N PHE A 229 -4.60 15.35 12.79
CA PHE A 229 -5.35 14.16 12.40
C PHE A 229 -4.51 12.89 12.56
N GLU A 230 -4.94 11.98 13.44
CA GLU A 230 -4.43 10.59 13.50
C GLU A 230 -5.36 9.68 12.67
N LEU A 231 -4.80 8.68 11.97
CA LEU A 231 -5.59 7.77 11.15
C LEU A 231 -6.50 6.89 12.02
N PRO A 232 -7.74 6.57 11.58
CA PRO A 232 -8.69 5.77 12.36
C PRO A 232 -8.35 4.27 12.32
N TRP A 233 -7.24 3.87 12.96
CA TRP A 233 -6.60 2.55 12.83
C TRP A 233 -7.56 1.36 12.94
N GLU A 234 -8.53 1.40 13.86
CA GLU A 234 -9.52 0.33 14.09
C GLU A 234 -10.37 0.04 12.85
N ARG A 235 -10.71 1.06 12.05
CA ARG A 235 -11.45 0.94 10.78
C ARG A 235 -10.74 0.01 9.79
N TYR A 236 -9.41 -0.05 9.87
CA TYR A 236 -8.58 -0.82 8.94
C TYR A 236 -8.17 -2.20 9.51
N ALA A 237 -8.59 -2.55 10.72
CA ALA A 237 -8.21 -3.82 11.36
C ALA A 237 -8.55 -5.07 10.53
N GLY A 238 -9.66 -5.06 9.79
CA GLY A 238 -10.05 -6.16 8.90
C GLY A 238 -9.34 -6.21 7.54
N HIS A 239 -8.63 -5.15 7.16
CA HIS A 239 -8.13 -4.89 5.79
C HIS A 239 -6.60 -4.97 5.70
N ASN A 240 -6.08 -5.23 4.50
CA ASN A 240 -4.64 -5.35 4.24
C ASN A 240 -4.11 -4.23 3.32
N LEU A 241 -4.98 -3.56 2.57
CA LEU A 241 -4.65 -2.39 1.76
C LEU A 241 -5.69 -1.29 2.03
N VAL A 242 -5.24 -0.04 2.20
CA VAL A 242 -6.09 1.14 2.39
C VAL A 242 -5.64 2.21 1.40
N LEU A 243 -6.52 2.56 0.48
CA LEU A 243 -6.30 3.54 -0.58
C LEU A 243 -7.29 4.68 -0.42
N HIS A 244 -6.95 5.90 -0.83
CA HIS A 244 -7.98 6.90 -1.08
C HIS A 244 -8.75 6.53 -2.36
N GLY A 245 -10.08 6.59 -2.35
CA GLY A 245 -10.89 6.30 -3.53
C GLY A 245 -12.36 5.94 -3.26
N TRP A 246 -13.08 5.60 -4.33
CA TRP A 246 -14.53 5.31 -4.28
C TRP A 246 -14.86 3.99 -4.98
N ALA A 247 -15.65 3.13 -4.33
CA ALA A 247 -16.02 1.82 -4.87
C ALA A 247 -16.70 1.88 -6.25
N ALA A 248 -17.61 2.84 -6.47
CA ALA A 248 -18.26 3.02 -7.77
C ALA A 248 -17.27 3.43 -8.86
N LYS A 249 -16.34 4.36 -8.56
CA LYS A 249 -15.29 4.79 -9.50
C LYS A 249 -14.38 3.62 -9.90
N VAL A 250 -14.05 2.73 -8.98
CA VAL A 250 -13.17 1.57 -9.23
C VAL A 250 -13.90 0.44 -9.95
N PHE A 251 -15.02 -0.04 -9.40
CA PHE A 251 -15.60 -1.32 -9.83
C PHE A 251 -16.70 -1.17 -10.88
N ASP A 252 -17.42 -0.05 -10.88
CA ASP A 252 -18.59 0.14 -11.75
C ASP A 252 -18.22 1.01 -12.96
N GLU A 253 -17.50 2.11 -12.73
CA GLU A 253 -16.99 2.99 -13.80
C GLU A 253 -15.64 2.53 -14.39
N LYS A 254 -14.87 1.67 -13.71
CA LYS A 254 -13.47 1.32 -14.06
C LYS A 254 -12.54 2.53 -14.27
N SER A 255 -12.76 3.64 -13.56
CA SER A 255 -11.98 4.87 -13.75
C SER A 255 -10.54 4.73 -13.28
N TRP A 256 -9.58 5.14 -14.11
CA TRP A 256 -8.13 5.11 -13.78
C TRP A 256 -7.72 6.06 -12.64
N ILE A 257 -8.61 6.96 -12.24
CA ILE A 257 -8.47 7.84 -11.05
C ILE A 257 -9.42 7.42 -9.91
N GLY A 258 -9.98 6.20 -9.96
CA GLY A 258 -10.88 5.69 -8.92
C GLY A 258 -10.22 5.38 -7.58
N VAL A 259 -8.90 5.22 -7.57
CA VAL A 259 -8.03 5.27 -6.38
C VAL A 259 -6.80 6.13 -6.63
N ASN A 260 -6.04 6.45 -5.59
CA ASN A 260 -4.67 6.95 -5.72
C ASN A 260 -3.63 6.09 -4.97
N THR A 261 -2.48 5.84 -5.60
CA THR A 261 -1.35 5.05 -5.05
C THR A 261 -0.16 5.91 -4.59
N GLY A 262 -0.38 7.21 -4.39
CA GLY A 262 0.59 8.13 -3.80
C GLY A 262 0.42 8.38 -2.31
N SER A 263 -0.65 7.86 -1.70
CA SER A 263 -0.79 7.79 -0.24
C SER A 263 -1.65 6.58 0.11
N PHE A 264 -1.02 5.50 0.58
CA PHE A 264 -1.72 4.24 0.88
C PHE A 264 -1.04 3.41 1.97
N LEU A 265 -1.83 2.69 2.76
CA LEU A 265 -1.34 1.77 3.79
C LEU A 265 -1.43 0.33 3.31
N ILE A 266 -0.36 -0.44 3.48
CA ILE A 266 -0.30 -1.87 3.15
C ILE A 266 0.23 -2.66 4.35
N ARG A 267 -0.49 -3.72 4.74
CA ARG A 267 -0.18 -4.53 5.93
C ARG A 267 1.00 -5.45 5.68
N ASN A 268 1.83 -5.67 6.68
CA ASN A 268 2.94 -6.61 6.59
C ASN A 268 2.47 -8.07 6.77
N CYS A 269 1.96 -8.67 5.69
CA CYS A 269 1.40 -10.02 5.68
C CYS A 269 1.55 -10.73 4.31
N GLN A 270 1.32 -12.04 4.28
CA GLN A 270 1.42 -12.90 3.08
C GLN A 270 0.63 -12.34 1.90
N TRP A 271 -0.62 -11.93 2.14
CA TRP A 271 -1.52 -11.35 1.13
C TRP A 271 -0.89 -10.15 0.41
N SER A 272 -0.12 -9.32 1.12
CA SER A 272 0.53 -8.14 0.56
C SER A 272 1.76 -8.49 -0.29
N LEU A 273 2.51 -9.53 0.10
CA LEU A 273 3.58 -10.08 -0.72
C LEU A 273 3.00 -10.72 -2.00
N ASP A 274 1.89 -11.45 -1.89
CA ASP A 274 1.20 -12.06 -3.03
C ASP A 274 0.61 -11.01 -4.00
N LEU A 275 0.17 -9.86 -3.47
CA LEU A 275 -0.28 -8.72 -4.28
C LEU A 275 0.91 -8.05 -5.00
N LEU A 276 2.00 -7.78 -4.29
CA LEU A 276 3.20 -7.17 -4.86
C LEU A 276 3.81 -8.04 -5.98
N ASP A 277 3.89 -9.36 -5.78
CA ASP A 277 4.38 -10.31 -6.79
C ASP A 277 3.48 -10.38 -8.06
N LEU A 278 2.21 -9.94 -8.01
CA LEU A 278 1.34 -9.78 -9.20
C LEU A 278 1.26 -8.36 -9.77
N TRP A 279 1.49 -7.34 -8.95
CA TRP A 279 1.49 -5.94 -9.38
C TRP A 279 2.77 -5.63 -10.17
N ALA A 280 3.89 -6.21 -9.76
CA ALA A 280 5.21 -5.93 -10.33
C ALA A 280 5.45 -6.33 -11.80
N PRO A 281 4.95 -7.46 -12.34
CA PRO A 281 5.21 -7.84 -13.73
C PRO A 281 4.74 -6.81 -14.79
N MET A 282 3.89 -5.87 -14.40
CA MET A 282 3.41 -4.78 -15.27
C MET A 282 4.34 -3.55 -15.31
N GLY A 283 5.36 -3.51 -14.44
CA GLY A 283 6.23 -2.34 -14.24
C GLY A 283 7.59 -2.37 -14.96
N SER A 284 8.04 -3.53 -15.45
CA SER A 284 9.33 -3.67 -16.14
C SER A 284 9.42 -2.77 -17.38
N ARG A 285 10.27 -1.74 -17.33
CA ARG A 285 10.41 -0.70 -18.37
C ARG A 285 10.65 -1.25 -19.79
N GLY A 286 10.24 -0.44 -20.77
CA GLY A 286 10.26 -0.80 -22.19
C GLY A 286 9.04 -1.63 -22.60
N PRO A 287 9.15 -2.51 -23.64
CA PRO A 287 8.01 -3.13 -24.32
C PRO A 287 6.97 -3.81 -23.43
N VAL A 288 7.35 -4.33 -22.26
CA VAL A 288 6.41 -4.88 -21.27
C VAL A 288 5.52 -3.79 -20.68
N ARG A 289 6.10 -2.74 -20.10
CA ARG A 289 5.37 -1.60 -19.53
C ARG A 289 4.59 -0.83 -20.60
N ASP A 290 5.13 -0.71 -21.82
CA ASP A 290 4.43 -0.12 -22.96
C ASP A 290 3.15 -0.89 -23.28
N ARG A 291 3.24 -2.23 -23.45
CA ARG A 291 2.08 -3.07 -23.78
C ARG A 291 1.04 -3.12 -22.65
N TYR A 292 1.44 -3.05 -21.39
CA TYR A 292 0.47 -2.90 -20.30
C TYR A 292 -0.18 -1.50 -20.28
N GLY A 293 0.53 -0.46 -20.71
CA GLY A 293 -0.03 0.88 -20.91
C GLY A 293 -1.14 0.90 -21.98
N GLU A 294 -0.95 0.18 -23.09
CA GLU A 294 -2.00 -0.05 -24.09
C GLU A 294 -3.22 -0.75 -23.47
N ILE A 295 -3.01 -1.87 -22.76
CA ILE A 295 -4.08 -2.66 -22.13
C ILE A 295 -4.87 -1.81 -21.11
N PHE A 296 -4.20 -0.97 -20.32
CA PHE A 296 -4.89 -0.10 -19.36
C PHE A 296 -5.68 1.02 -20.03
N ALA A 297 -5.25 1.51 -21.21
CA ALA A 297 -6.01 2.47 -22.00
C ALA A 297 -7.20 1.82 -22.74
N GLU A 298 -7.13 0.51 -23.04
CA GLU A 298 -8.25 -0.29 -23.56
C GLU A 298 -9.30 -0.62 -22.46
N GLU A 299 -8.88 -0.88 -21.23
CA GLU A 299 -9.74 -1.45 -20.17
C GLU A 299 -10.19 -0.46 -19.06
N LEU A 300 -9.52 0.69 -18.88
CA LEU A 300 -9.83 1.66 -17.82
C LEU A 300 -10.41 2.97 -18.36
N SER A 301 -11.59 3.34 -17.86
CA SER A 301 -12.34 4.51 -18.31
C SER A 301 -11.58 5.81 -18.12
N GLY A 302 -11.38 6.53 -19.21
CA GLY A 302 -10.75 7.86 -19.24
C GLY A 302 -9.23 7.87 -19.15
N ARG A 303 -8.55 6.71 -19.19
CA ARG A 303 -7.08 6.66 -19.18
C ARG A 303 -6.49 7.03 -20.55
N PRO A 304 -5.60 8.03 -20.64
CA PRO A 304 -4.87 8.32 -21.87
C PRO A 304 -3.87 7.19 -22.25
N PRO A 305 -3.50 7.04 -23.53
CA PRO A 305 -2.52 6.04 -23.96
C PRO A 305 -1.08 6.47 -23.65
N PHE A 306 -0.57 6.05 -22.50
CA PHE A 306 0.84 6.16 -22.07
C PHE A 306 1.29 4.88 -21.37
N GLU A 307 2.61 4.75 -21.10
CA GLU A 307 3.22 3.59 -20.41
C GLU A 307 2.44 3.16 -19.15
N ALA A 308 2.47 1.87 -18.79
CA ALA A 308 1.85 1.40 -17.56
C ALA A 308 2.38 2.12 -16.31
N ASP A 309 1.45 2.63 -15.49
CA ASP A 309 1.68 3.22 -14.17
C ASP A 309 1.16 2.31 -13.04
N ASP A 310 1.68 2.48 -11.83
CA ASP A 310 1.34 1.63 -10.70
C ASP A 310 -0.13 1.79 -10.26
N GLN A 311 -0.70 3.00 -10.37
CA GLN A 311 -2.11 3.26 -10.02
C GLN A 311 -3.07 2.49 -10.94
N SER A 312 -2.90 2.62 -12.26
CA SER A 312 -3.70 1.94 -13.27
C SER A 312 -3.54 0.41 -13.18
N ALA A 313 -2.31 -0.08 -12.95
CA ALA A 313 -2.07 -1.51 -12.78
C ALA A 313 -2.78 -2.09 -11.54
N LEU A 314 -2.82 -1.34 -10.44
CA LEU A 314 -3.56 -1.75 -9.25
C LEU A 314 -5.07 -1.76 -9.50
N ILE A 315 -5.62 -0.71 -10.13
CA ILE A 315 -7.05 -0.64 -10.50
C ILE A 315 -7.41 -1.81 -11.42
N TYR A 316 -6.56 -2.12 -12.42
CA TYR A 316 -6.75 -3.26 -13.31
C TYR A 316 -6.78 -4.60 -12.56
N LEU A 317 -5.90 -4.82 -11.57
CA LEU A 317 -5.96 -6.00 -10.70
C LEU A 317 -7.25 -6.05 -9.84
N LEU A 318 -7.66 -4.92 -9.26
CA LEU A 318 -8.88 -4.85 -8.44
C LEU A 318 -10.16 -5.10 -9.25
N VAL A 319 -10.21 -4.62 -10.50
CA VAL A 319 -11.33 -4.84 -11.42
C VAL A 319 -11.34 -6.29 -11.94
N THR A 320 -10.20 -6.81 -12.40
CA THR A 320 -10.12 -8.14 -13.04
C THR A 320 -10.10 -9.32 -12.06
N GLN A 321 -9.68 -9.10 -10.82
CA GLN A 321 -9.55 -10.13 -9.78
C GLN A 321 -10.26 -9.72 -8.48
N ARG A 322 -11.42 -9.04 -8.58
CA ARG A 322 -12.18 -8.52 -7.43
C ARG A 322 -12.41 -9.55 -6.32
N GLU A 323 -12.79 -10.78 -6.68
CA GLU A 323 -13.04 -11.89 -5.73
C GLU A 323 -11.81 -12.33 -4.93
N ARG A 324 -10.59 -12.03 -5.42
CA ARG A 324 -9.33 -12.41 -4.77
C ARG A 324 -8.78 -11.32 -3.86
N TRP A 325 -9.04 -10.05 -4.18
CA TRP A 325 -8.40 -8.90 -3.53
C TRP A 325 -9.38 -7.99 -2.78
N GLY A 326 -10.61 -7.83 -3.28
CA GLY A 326 -11.57 -6.80 -2.84
C GLY A 326 -11.87 -6.81 -1.34
N ASP A 327 -12.13 -7.99 -0.77
CA ASP A 327 -12.46 -8.19 0.65
C ASP A 327 -11.36 -7.77 1.64
N LYS A 328 -10.16 -7.41 1.13
CA LYS A 328 -9.03 -6.90 1.92
C LYS A 328 -8.56 -5.50 1.50
N VAL A 329 -9.29 -4.84 0.60
CA VAL A 329 -9.02 -3.47 0.16
C VAL A 329 -10.08 -2.52 0.71
N PHE A 330 -9.66 -1.54 1.51
CA PHE A 330 -10.51 -0.45 1.95
C PHE A 330 -10.32 0.76 1.04
N LEU A 331 -11.43 1.31 0.53
CA LEU A 331 -11.46 2.51 -0.30
C LEU A 331 -11.96 3.68 0.56
N GLU A 332 -11.02 4.48 1.06
CA GLU A 332 -11.26 5.57 1.99
C GLU A 332 -11.62 6.85 1.22
N SER A 333 -12.81 7.38 1.51
CA SER A 333 -13.33 8.63 0.94
C SER A 333 -13.93 9.55 2.01
N SER A 334 -13.92 9.15 3.29
CA SER A 334 -14.39 9.98 4.40
C SER A 334 -13.34 10.96 4.92
N TYR A 335 -12.11 10.93 4.39
CA TYR A 335 -11.10 11.98 4.51
C TYR A 335 -10.07 11.93 3.37
N ASP A 336 -9.35 13.04 3.22
CA ASP A 336 -8.30 13.26 2.22
C ASP A 336 -7.01 12.49 2.56
N LEU A 337 -7.07 11.16 2.58
CA LEU A 337 -5.87 10.30 2.56
C LEU A 337 -5.00 10.63 1.34
N ASN A 338 -5.64 11.07 0.24
CA ASN A 338 -5.05 11.79 -0.88
C ASN A 338 -6.02 12.92 -1.31
N GLY A 339 -5.78 14.16 -0.88
CA GLY A 339 -6.51 15.33 -1.36
C GLY A 339 -5.87 15.93 -2.61
N PHE A 340 -6.65 16.12 -3.67
CA PHE A 340 -6.16 16.68 -4.93
C PHE A 340 -5.90 18.19 -4.83
N TRP A 341 -4.64 18.60 -5.04
CA TRP A 341 -4.15 19.94 -4.68
C TRP A 341 -4.89 21.12 -5.31
N GLU A 342 -5.34 21.01 -6.56
CA GLU A 342 -5.93 22.13 -7.30
C GLU A 342 -7.25 22.62 -6.68
N GLY A 343 -8.04 21.73 -6.06
CA GLY A 343 -9.24 22.08 -5.29
C GLY A 343 -8.99 22.50 -3.83
N ILE A 344 -7.72 22.55 -3.41
CA ILE A 344 -7.31 22.74 -2.01
C ILE A 344 -6.48 24.02 -1.83
N VAL A 345 -5.40 24.21 -2.59
CA VAL A 345 -4.35 25.19 -2.24
C VAL A 345 -4.82 26.65 -2.24
N ASP A 346 -5.86 26.96 -3.02
CA ASP A 346 -6.42 28.31 -3.12
C ASP A 346 -7.44 28.60 -1.98
N ARG A 347 -7.77 27.61 -1.13
CA ARG A 347 -8.69 27.72 0.03
C ARG A 347 -8.01 27.82 1.39
N TYR A 348 -6.68 27.76 1.48
CA TYR A 348 -5.98 27.73 2.78
C TYR A 348 -6.25 28.94 3.68
N GLU A 349 -6.37 30.16 3.13
CA GLU A 349 -6.75 31.35 3.89
C GLU A 349 -8.18 31.29 4.43
N GLU A 350 -9.06 30.51 3.82
CA GLU A 350 -10.44 30.28 4.27
C GLU A 350 -10.48 29.25 5.40
N LEU A 351 -9.86 28.09 5.19
CA LEU A 351 -9.70 27.06 6.22
C LEU A 351 -9.04 27.63 7.49
N ARG A 352 -7.98 28.45 7.34
CA ARG A 352 -7.31 29.12 8.46
C ARG A 352 -8.17 30.19 9.17
N ARG A 353 -9.22 30.71 8.53
CA ARG A 353 -10.20 31.64 9.14
C ARG A 353 -11.38 30.92 9.79
N ALA A 354 -11.86 29.83 9.19
CA ALA A 354 -12.95 29.01 9.72
C ALA A 354 -12.52 28.18 10.93
N GLY A 355 -11.25 27.76 10.97
CA GLY A 355 -10.73 26.86 11.99
C GLY A 355 -10.99 25.39 11.65
N ARG A 356 -10.97 24.54 12.68
CA ARG A 356 -11.12 23.07 12.55
C ARG A 356 -12.54 22.66 12.95
N GLY A 357 -13.30 22.11 12.00
CA GLY A 357 -14.64 21.57 12.24
C GLY A 357 -15.47 21.49 10.96
N ASP A 358 -16.66 20.89 11.04
CA ASP A 358 -17.57 20.66 9.90
C ASP A 358 -18.42 21.91 9.57
N GLY A 359 -17.81 23.10 9.58
CA GLY A 359 -18.47 24.38 9.30
C GLY A 359 -18.42 24.82 7.83
N ASP A 360 -19.07 25.94 7.52
CA ASP A 360 -19.26 26.45 6.14
C ASP A 360 -17.97 26.65 5.32
N GLY A 361 -16.81 26.88 5.98
CA GLY A 361 -15.51 26.98 5.32
C GLY A 361 -14.98 25.66 4.73
N GLY A 362 -15.70 24.56 4.95
CA GLY A 362 -15.40 23.25 4.41
C GLY A 362 -14.31 22.49 5.15
N ARG A 363 -14.10 21.25 4.70
CA ARG A 363 -13.23 20.28 5.37
C ARG A 363 -11.75 20.66 5.34
N TRP A 364 -11.08 20.58 6.49
CA TRP A 364 -9.62 20.67 6.57
C TRP A 364 -8.96 19.44 5.91
N PRO A 365 -8.06 19.62 4.93
CA PRO A 365 -7.47 18.52 4.16
C PRO A 365 -6.32 17.86 4.93
N PHE A 366 -6.36 16.52 5.01
CA PHE A 366 -5.32 15.74 5.69
C PHE A 366 -4.02 15.67 4.89
N VAL A 367 -4.07 15.14 3.68
CA VAL A 367 -2.97 15.18 2.70
C VAL A 367 -3.38 16.09 1.55
N THR A 368 -2.49 17.00 1.15
CA THR A 368 -2.55 17.69 -0.13
C THR A 368 -1.48 17.11 -1.06
N HIS A 369 -1.90 16.44 -2.13
CA HIS A 369 -1.02 15.77 -3.08
C HIS A 369 -0.99 16.51 -4.42
N PHE A 370 0.21 16.94 -4.81
CA PHE A 370 0.50 17.71 -6.01
C PHE A 370 0.54 16.87 -7.30
N VAL A 371 -0.45 15.99 -7.46
CA VAL A 371 -0.60 15.12 -8.65
C VAL A 371 -0.52 15.95 -9.94
N GLY A 372 0.36 15.54 -10.85
CA GLY A 372 0.63 16.22 -12.11
C GLY A 372 1.75 17.27 -12.04
N CYS A 373 2.15 17.70 -10.85
CA CYS A 373 3.40 18.43 -10.64
C CYS A 373 4.56 17.45 -10.46
N LYS A 374 5.73 17.77 -11.00
CA LYS A 374 6.97 17.01 -10.84
C LYS A 374 8.02 17.98 -10.30
N PRO A 375 8.22 18.06 -8.96
CA PRO A 375 9.09 19.09 -8.37
C PRO A 375 10.51 19.11 -8.96
N CYS A 376 10.98 17.99 -9.50
CA CYS A 376 12.29 17.84 -10.13
C CYS A 376 12.30 17.88 -11.67
N ARG A 377 11.16 18.18 -12.32
CA ARG A 377 10.99 18.41 -13.77
C ARG A 377 11.82 17.51 -14.71
N ARG A 378 11.72 16.18 -14.56
CA ARG A 378 12.29 15.19 -15.50
C ARG A 378 11.39 14.89 -16.70
N TYR A 379 10.11 15.20 -16.55
CA TYR A 379 9.06 15.10 -17.57
C TYR A 379 8.28 16.42 -17.60
N ALA A 380 7.48 16.63 -18.64
CA ALA A 380 6.59 17.80 -18.70
C ALA A 380 5.55 17.73 -17.56
N ASP A 381 5.46 18.79 -16.77
CA ASP A 381 4.39 18.95 -15.78
C ASP A 381 3.02 18.98 -16.48
N SER A 382 2.00 18.39 -15.85
CA SER A 382 0.59 18.57 -16.23
C SER A 382 0.12 20.03 -16.04
N TYR A 383 0.85 20.81 -15.25
CA TYR A 383 0.45 22.13 -14.77
C TYR A 383 1.57 23.16 -14.95
N PRO A 384 1.25 24.47 -15.01
CA PRO A 384 2.28 25.50 -15.01
C PRO A 384 3.16 25.38 -13.76
N ALA A 385 4.46 25.13 -13.96
CA ALA A 385 5.37 24.74 -12.88
C ALA A 385 5.49 25.79 -11.76
N GLU A 386 5.30 27.08 -12.06
CA GLU A 386 5.23 28.14 -11.05
C GLU A 386 3.98 28.02 -10.16
N ARG A 387 2.84 27.56 -10.69
CA ARG A 387 1.63 27.27 -9.90
C ARG A 387 1.86 26.05 -9.00
N CYS A 388 2.56 25.02 -9.50
CA CYS A 388 3.00 23.89 -8.70
C CYS A 388 3.90 24.34 -7.54
N ARG A 389 5.00 25.05 -7.83
CA ARG A 389 5.97 25.54 -6.84
C ARG A 389 5.31 26.42 -5.77
N HIS A 390 4.53 27.42 -6.19
CA HIS A 390 3.79 28.30 -5.28
C HIS A 390 2.74 27.55 -4.45
N GLY A 391 2.03 26.58 -5.04
CA GLY A 391 1.09 25.72 -4.34
C GLY A 391 1.76 24.85 -3.27
N MET A 392 2.91 24.23 -3.59
CA MET A 392 3.71 23.43 -2.66
C MET A 392 4.26 24.30 -1.52
N GLU A 393 4.82 25.47 -1.83
CA GLU A 393 5.29 26.44 -0.84
C GLU A 393 4.18 26.85 0.15
N ARG A 394 2.97 27.11 -0.35
CA ARG A 394 1.78 27.40 0.47
C ARG A 394 1.35 26.20 1.31
N ALA A 395 1.35 24.98 0.77
CA ALA A 395 1.00 23.77 1.52
C ALA A 395 2.02 23.49 2.64
N PHE A 396 3.31 23.64 2.36
CA PHE A 396 4.37 23.55 3.37
C PHE A 396 4.17 24.58 4.48
N ASN A 397 3.89 25.84 4.13
CA ASN A 397 3.66 26.91 5.12
C ASN A 397 2.37 26.70 5.94
N PHE A 398 1.30 26.21 5.32
CA PHE A 398 0.02 25.90 5.98
C PHE A 398 0.14 24.73 6.98
N ALA A 399 0.98 23.75 6.66
CA ALA A 399 1.35 22.66 7.55
C ALA A 399 2.30 23.13 8.67
N ASP A 400 3.36 23.87 8.31
CA ASP A 400 4.40 24.33 9.23
C ASP A 400 3.88 25.37 10.23
N ASP A 401 2.87 26.19 9.87
CA ASP A 401 2.11 27.06 10.79
C ASP A 401 1.56 26.28 12.01
N GLN A 402 1.23 25.00 11.85
CA GLN A 402 0.70 24.16 12.95
C GLN A 402 1.83 23.67 13.89
N ILE A 403 3.06 23.55 13.37
CA ILE A 403 4.25 23.16 14.13
C ILE A 403 4.90 24.39 14.79
N LEU A 404 4.97 25.53 14.10
CA LEU A 404 5.57 26.77 14.61
C LEU A 404 4.79 27.37 15.79
N LYS A 405 3.45 27.24 15.80
CA LYS A 405 2.61 27.75 16.90
C LYS A 405 2.94 27.11 18.24
N LEU A 406 3.40 25.86 18.26
CA LEU A 406 3.88 25.15 19.45
C LEU A 406 4.97 25.97 20.16
N TYR A 407 5.84 26.60 19.39
CA TYR A 407 6.98 27.41 19.83
C TYR A 407 6.66 28.93 19.90
N GLY A 408 5.43 29.32 19.55
CA GLY A 408 4.96 30.72 19.61
C GLY A 408 5.21 31.54 18.34
N PHE A 409 5.45 30.89 17.19
CA PHE A 409 5.67 31.52 15.89
C PHE A 409 4.61 31.12 14.86
N ALA A 410 4.54 31.85 13.74
CA ALA A 410 3.82 31.46 12.53
C ALA A 410 4.44 32.19 11.33
N HIS A 411 4.19 31.71 10.10
CA HIS A 411 4.55 32.44 8.88
C HIS A 411 3.76 33.75 8.78
N GLU A 412 4.38 34.81 8.27
CA GLU A 412 3.72 36.11 8.10
C GLU A 412 2.51 36.01 7.16
N SER A 413 2.68 35.26 6.07
CA SER A 413 1.63 34.79 5.18
C SER A 413 2.01 33.42 4.60
N LEU A 414 1.08 32.72 3.95
CA LEU A 414 1.38 31.43 3.32
C LEU A 414 2.31 31.54 2.10
N ASN A 415 2.60 32.77 1.63
CA ASN A 415 3.40 33.03 0.42
C ASN A 415 4.84 33.50 0.73
N THR A 416 5.31 33.34 1.98
CA THR A 416 6.67 33.72 2.40
C THR A 416 7.22 32.68 3.38
N THR A 417 8.55 32.61 3.52
CA THR A 417 9.24 31.83 4.56
C THR A 417 9.58 32.66 5.80
N ALA A 418 9.24 33.96 5.80
CA ALA A 418 9.41 34.83 6.95
C ALA A 418 8.41 34.47 8.06
N VAL A 419 8.92 34.31 9.28
CA VAL A 419 8.14 33.96 10.47
C VAL A 419 8.11 35.10 11.49
N ARG A 420 6.95 35.28 12.12
CA ARG A 420 6.71 36.27 13.17
C ARG A 420 6.28 35.61 14.47
N ARG A 421 6.52 36.28 15.60
CA ARG A 421 5.93 35.89 16.89
C ARG A 421 4.41 36.01 16.84
N VAL A 422 3.70 35.04 17.41
CA VAL A 422 2.23 35.09 17.59
C VAL A 422 1.80 35.14 19.06
N ARG A 423 2.74 34.95 20.00
CA ARG A 423 2.54 35.22 21.43
C ARG A 423 3.78 35.86 22.06
N ASN A 424 3.56 36.64 23.11
CA ASN A 424 4.64 37.19 23.94
C ASN A 424 5.40 36.07 24.67
N GLU A 425 6.57 36.39 25.22
CA GLU A 425 7.28 35.52 26.15
C GLU A 425 6.65 35.64 27.54
N THR A 426 6.47 34.50 28.21
CA THR A 426 6.02 34.39 29.59
C THR A 426 7.19 33.91 30.46
N GLY A 427 7.23 34.31 31.74
CA GLY A 427 8.10 33.65 32.72
C GLY A 427 7.64 32.22 33.07
N GLU A 428 6.43 31.88 32.63
CA GLU A 428 5.67 30.66 32.88
C GLU A 428 5.45 29.94 31.53
N PRO A 429 6.44 29.19 31.01
CA PRO A 429 6.36 28.58 29.68
C PRO A 429 5.55 27.26 29.65
N LEU A 430 5.14 26.76 30.82
CA LEU A 430 4.38 25.51 30.97
C LEU A 430 2.86 25.74 31.07
N ASP A 431 2.43 26.93 31.49
CA ASP A 431 1.03 27.27 31.75
C ASP A 431 0.26 27.72 30.48
N ALA A 432 0.68 27.19 29.33
CA ALA A 432 0.09 27.47 28.02
C ALA A 432 -1.22 26.69 27.84
N GLY A 433 -2.35 27.27 28.25
CA GLY A 433 -3.69 26.68 28.22
C GLY A 433 -4.33 26.45 26.83
N ASP A 434 -3.53 26.11 25.82
CA ASP A 434 -4.01 25.68 24.50
C ASP A 434 -3.90 24.14 24.42
N GLU A 435 -5.02 23.44 24.62
CA GLU A 435 -5.05 21.98 24.60
C GLU A 435 -4.67 21.37 23.24
N GLU A 436 -4.91 22.07 22.13
CA GLU A 436 -4.65 21.54 20.79
C GLU A 436 -3.14 21.58 20.50
N LEU A 437 -2.47 22.68 20.83
CA LEU A 437 -1.00 22.76 20.84
C LEU A 437 -0.40 21.81 21.90
N GLY A 438 -1.05 21.64 23.04
CA GLY A 438 -0.64 20.69 24.08
C GLY A 438 -0.59 19.24 23.58
N ARG A 439 -1.59 18.80 22.80
CA ARG A 439 -1.61 17.46 22.17
C ARG A 439 -0.48 17.24 21.16
N LEU A 440 -0.03 18.29 20.47
CA LEU A 440 1.09 18.23 19.52
C LEU A 440 2.47 18.23 20.21
N LEU A 441 2.61 18.93 21.34
CA LEU A 441 3.83 18.92 22.17
C LEU A 441 3.98 17.62 22.97
N HIS A 442 2.88 17.15 23.56
CA HIS A 442 2.86 16.05 24.52
C HIS A 442 1.74 15.04 24.19
N PRO A 443 1.76 14.40 23.01
CA PRO A 443 0.72 13.45 22.61
C PRO A 443 0.69 12.23 23.53
N THR A 444 -0.51 11.77 23.86
CA THR A 444 -0.73 10.73 24.88
C THR A 444 -0.14 9.36 24.52
N PHE A 445 0.00 9.03 23.23
CA PHE A 445 0.69 7.82 22.78
C PHE A 445 2.22 7.87 22.93
N ARG A 446 2.82 9.05 23.17
CA ARG A 446 4.24 9.18 23.56
C ARG A 446 4.46 9.10 25.07
N ALA A 447 3.40 9.01 25.87
CA ALA A 447 3.53 8.86 27.33
C ALA A 447 4.18 7.51 27.66
N ALA A 448 5.35 7.56 28.28
CA ALA A 448 5.94 6.38 28.90
C ALA A 448 4.98 5.82 29.96
N ARG A 449 4.89 4.48 30.06
CA ARG A 449 4.21 3.88 31.21
C ARG A 449 4.96 4.30 32.49
N PRO A 450 4.27 4.68 33.58
CA PRO A 450 4.91 4.73 34.89
C PRO A 450 5.48 3.33 35.20
N ALA A 451 6.66 3.32 35.82
CA ALA A 451 7.43 2.11 36.14
C ALA A 451 6.91 1.39 37.39
#